data_AF-A0A367GPS1-F1
#
_entry.id   AF-A0A367GPS1-F1
#
_cell.length_a   1.000
_cell.length_b   1.000
_cell.length_c   1.000
_cell.angle_alpha   90.00
_cell.angle_beta   90.00
_cell.angle_gamma   90.00
#
_symmetry.space_group_name_H-M   'P 1'
#
loop_
_entity.id
_entity.type
_entity.pdbx_description
1 polymer ?
#
loop_
_entity_poly.entity_id
_entity_poly.type
_entity_poly.pdbx_seq_one_letter_code
_entity_poly.pdbx_strand_id
1 'polypeptide(L)'
;MRKQLTYALMASCCLFAASCKKNEPGAQANQSKNQVKRIDVAGEMTGVIPTGVYRFVPETTDASTPQKSIGVVDSSSTVNGKLIESRDFAHNRGQEWQVTSLGSGQYRIVNINSGKALDVPGGTADENEQLWQQPVNTTINGQKWVIEQQGSNAYYRIKTVVNTARGLHVAATTNGTAVRNNAYAGQTANKGYFRIYRVAYKDKAATNFFKRTTGWTNGDGATSVKLSNGKVLWLMDDSGLNLVHSTNGTIPCIFSVNNCAILQSSTTNWSNTATTLTGTGNPYGLFRSNTTSSVNYNWTSSGFEISGTAYIFCSSMTDTGHIQNDALGKFNISTNTVIGYQTLQSFYRADLDAADGDGEGIIEFGRGFHNDGTYVYAWGQHKPWIGGDVYVARFPATTAGVAGAWSFWNGSSWVAGVNNAAIIGYGDAPNPFICKVGTKYLMFSNELSTACNQGTKVYVNVANNPYGPFNYADRKHIYTMDDKFSGNSPWFYWAQGHPEHIANGEILVTYNLNGAQPCIACSGANNPDLYRPKAIRVPLKMIDPSL
;
A
#
# COMPACT_ATOMS: atom_id res chain seq x y z
N MET A 1 8.62 -11.17 37.55
CA MET A 1 9.60 -12.25 37.33
C MET A 1 9.16 -13.07 36.12
N ARG A 2 10.06 -13.27 35.15
CA ARG A 2 9.94 -14.02 33.89
C ARG A 2 8.86 -13.58 32.88
N LYS A 3 9.15 -12.51 32.12
CA LYS A 3 8.66 -12.32 30.74
C LYS A 3 9.79 -12.64 29.73
N GLN A 4 10.34 -13.86 29.84
CA GLN A 4 11.07 -14.51 28.76
C GLN A 4 10.20 -15.67 28.29
N LEU A 5 9.13 -15.36 27.57
CA LEU A 5 8.45 -16.31 26.71
C LEU A 5 8.50 -15.74 25.29
N THR A 6 9.41 -16.32 24.53
CA THR A 6 9.40 -16.55 23.08
C THR A 6 8.26 -15.86 22.32
N TYR A 7 8.59 -14.74 21.65
CA TYR A 7 7.74 -14.06 20.70
C TYR A 7 7.61 -14.88 19.40
N ALA A 8 6.72 -15.86 19.47
CA ALA A 8 6.23 -16.60 18.33
C ALA A 8 4.72 -16.82 18.47
N LEU A 9 3.91 -15.81 18.79
CA LEU A 9 2.44 -16.01 18.87
C LEU A 9 1.61 -15.34 17.76
N MET A 10 2.24 -14.72 16.76
CA MET A 10 1.65 -14.60 15.42
C MET A 10 2.40 -15.44 14.37
N ALA A 11 3.46 -16.15 14.77
CA ALA A 11 4.23 -17.05 13.92
C ALA A 11 4.08 -18.55 14.28
N SER A 12 3.39 -18.92 15.37
CA SER A 12 3.25 -20.34 15.78
C SER A 12 2.01 -21.08 15.25
N CYS A 13 1.21 -20.51 14.34
CA CYS A 13 0.30 -21.36 13.54
C CYS A 13 0.96 -21.90 12.25
N CYS A 14 2.29 -21.72 12.07
CA CYS A 14 3.00 -22.10 10.85
C CYS A 14 3.95 -23.31 10.98
N LEU A 15 3.93 -24.06 12.07
CA LEU A 15 4.77 -25.26 12.21
C LEU A 15 4.01 -26.41 12.87
N PHE A 16 3.24 -27.16 12.09
CA PHE A 16 3.17 -28.63 12.15
C PHE A 16 2.54 -29.15 10.85
N ALA A 17 3.39 -29.55 9.89
CA ALA A 17 2.95 -30.35 8.77
C ALA A 17 2.89 -31.83 9.18
N ALA A 18 1.89 -32.51 8.62
CA ALA A 18 1.73 -33.96 8.46
C ALA A 18 1.26 -34.78 9.68
N SER A 19 -0.07 -34.94 9.79
CA SER A 19 -0.68 -36.23 10.15
C SER A 19 -2.17 -36.28 9.80
N CYS A 20 -2.47 -36.88 8.64
CA CYS A 20 -3.63 -37.73 8.31
C CYS A 20 -5.08 -37.37 8.72
N LYS A 21 -5.90 -37.25 7.65
CA LYS A 21 -7.32 -37.67 7.45
C LYS A 21 -8.42 -36.71 7.94
N LYS A 22 -9.56 -36.52 7.28
CA LYS A 22 -10.12 -36.84 5.94
C LYS A 22 -11.56 -36.28 5.99
N ASN A 23 -12.04 -35.66 4.89
CA ASN A 23 -13.43 -35.25 4.60
C ASN A 23 -13.87 -33.84 5.03
N GLU A 24 -13.61 -32.85 4.17
CA GLU A 24 -14.26 -31.53 4.14
C GLU A 24 -14.69 -31.26 2.68
N PRO A 25 -15.98 -31.05 2.38
CA PRO A 25 -16.42 -30.49 1.10
C PRO A 25 -16.60 -28.97 1.23
N GLY A 26 -15.66 -28.16 0.71
CA GLY A 26 -15.73 -26.70 0.79
C GLY A 26 -14.64 -25.90 0.07
N ALA A 27 -14.41 -26.16 -1.21
CA ALA A 27 -13.88 -25.19 -2.19
C ALA A 27 -12.62 -24.33 -1.88
N GLN A 28 -11.51 -24.92 -1.43
CA GLN A 28 -10.15 -24.39 -1.75
C GLN A 28 -9.45 -25.20 -2.87
N ALA A 29 -10.20 -26.01 -3.61
CA ALA A 29 -9.68 -26.77 -4.74
C ALA A 29 -9.75 -25.95 -6.05
N ASN A 30 -8.58 -25.60 -6.59
CA ASN A 30 -8.38 -25.37 -8.02
C ASN A 30 -9.15 -24.23 -8.69
N GLN A 31 -9.25 -23.05 -8.06
CA GLN A 31 -9.15 -21.85 -8.90
C GLN A 31 -7.67 -21.68 -9.24
N SER A 32 -7.29 -22.20 -10.40
CA SER A 32 -6.01 -21.95 -11.05
C SER A 32 -5.52 -20.55 -10.72
N LYS A 33 -4.25 -20.42 -10.30
CA LYS A 33 -3.46 -19.17 -10.27
C LYS A 33 -3.29 -18.62 -11.71
N ASN A 34 -4.39 -18.55 -12.46
CA ASN A 34 -4.49 -18.06 -13.81
C ASN A 34 -4.09 -16.59 -13.76
N GLN A 35 -3.02 -16.31 -14.51
CA GLN A 35 -2.44 -15.03 -14.87
C GLN A 35 -3.04 -13.82 -14.13
N VAL A 36 -2.43 -13.44 -13.00
CA VAL A 36 -2.66 -12.11 -12.43
C VAL A 36 -2.46 -11.08 -13.54
N LYS A 37 -3.49 -10.27 -13.80
CA LYS A 37 -3.40 -9.18 -14.77
C LYS A 37 -2.41 -8.16 -14.25
N ARG A 38 -1.16 -8.20 -14.74
CA ARG A 38 -0.13 -7.23 -14.43
C ARG A 38 -0.52 -5.91 -15.08
N ILE A 39 -0.89 -4.91 -14.28
CA ILE A 39 -1.03 -3.54 -14.77
C ILE A 39 0.20 -2.79 -14.31
N ASP A 40 1.19 -2.81 -15.18
CA ASP A 40 2.47 -2.16 -14.91
C ASP A 40 2.41 -0.65 -15.12
N VAL A 41 1.40 -0.15 -15.82
CA VAL A 41 1.33 1.21 -16.35
C VAL A 41 -0.08 1.79 -16.21
N ALA A 42 -0.18 3.01 -15.68
CA ALA A 42 -1.40 3.81 -15.71
C ALA A 42 -1.57 4.46 -17.09
N GLY A 43 -2.81 4.73 -17.52
CA GLY A 43 -3.14 5.32 -18.82
C GLY A 43 -2.25 6.49 -19.28
N GLU A 44 -2.13 6.64 -20.61
CA GLU A 44 -1.21 7.56 -21.28
C GLU A 44 -1.32 9.01 -20.76
N MET A 45 -0.16 9.63 -20.47
CA MET A 45 -0.12 11.04 -20.09
C MET A 45 -0.39 11.95 -21.30
N THR A 46 -1.02 13.10 -21.05
CA THR A 46 -1.17 14.21 -22.02
C THR A 46 -0.87 15.53 -21.32
N GLY A 47 -0.31 16.51 -22.03
CA GLY A 47 0.08 17.80 -21.47
C GLY A 47 1.38 17.76 -20.67
N VAL A 48 1.50 18.70 -19.72
CA VAL A 48 2.66 18.82 -18.83
C VAL A 48 2.78 17.59 -17.93
N ILE A 49 3.98 17.01 -17.85
CA ILE A 49 4.24 15.86 -16.98
C ILE A 49 4.46 16.35 -15.53
N PRO A 50 3.62 15.96 -14.56
CA PRO A 50 3.85 16.30 -13.16
C PRO A 50 5.02 15.51 -12.58
N THR A 51 5.56 15.95 -11.44
CA THR A 51 6.54 15.14 -10.70
C THR A 51 5.91 13.80 -10.30
N GLY A 52 6.61 12.70 -10.56
CA GLY A 52 6.10 11.34 -10.35
C GLY A 52 7.06 10.29 -10.90
N VAL A 53 6.65 9.03 -10.90
CA VAL A 53 7.45 7.92 -11.44
C VAL A 53 6.79 7.36 -12.69
N TYR A 54 7.60 7.17 -13.74
CA TYR A 54 7.13 6.86 -15.08
C TYR A 54 7.95 5.78 -15.76
N ARG A 55 7.35 5.14 -16.77
CA ARG A 55 8.06 4.42 -17.84
C ARG A 55 7.92 5.21 -19.14
N PHE A 56 9.00 5.23 -19.90
CA PHE A 56 9.03 5.83 -21.25
C PHE A 56 9.03 4.72 -22.28
N VAL A 57 7.91 4.61 -23.00
CA VAL A 57 7.66 3.56 -24.00
C VAL A 57 7.88 4.16 -25.38
N PRO A 58 8.88 3.71 -26.14
CA PRO A 58 9.14 4.23 -27.48
C PRO A 58 8.02 3.84 -28.45
N GLU A 59 7.65 4.75 -29.36
CA GLU A 59 6.59 4.52 -30.35
C GLU A 59 6.94 3.48 -31.42
N THR A 60 8.19 3.04 -31.46
CA THR A 60 8.53 1.87 -32.28
C THR A 60 7.81 0.60 -31.79
N THR A 61 7.24 0.60 -30.58
CA THR A 61 6.37 -0.46 -30.07
C THR A 61 4.90 -0.15 -30.30
N ASP A 62 4.17 -1.10 -30.89
CA ASP A 62 2.72 -1.00 -31.10
C ASP A 62 1.99 -0.64 -29.79
N ALA A 63 1.14 0.39 -29.85
CA ALA A 63 0.32 0.90 -28.76
C ALA A 63 -0.58 -0.17 -28.11
N SER A 64 -0.91 -1.24 -28.85
CA SER A 64 -1.84 -2.27 -28.42
C SER A 64 -1.31 -3.13 -27.25
N THR A 65 0.01 -3.17 -27.02
CA THR A 65 0.63 -3.73 -25.82
C THR A 65 1.98 -3.05 -25.53
N PRO A 66 2.12 -2.20 -24.51
CA PRO A 66 3.39 -1.57 -24.17
C PRO A 66 4.29 -2.64 -23.55
N GLN A 67 4.93 -3.47 -24.36
CA GLN A 67 5.79 -4.53 -23.86
C GLN A 67 7.20 -4.02 -23.58
N LYS A 68 7.61 -2.84 -24.09
CA LYS A 68 8.98 -2.32 -23.93
C LYS A 68 9.04 -0.95 -23.30
N SER A 69 10.09 -0.71 -22.52
CA SER A 69 10.42 0.59 -21.94
C SER A 69 11.92 0.82 -22.09
N ILE A 70 12.33 2.08 -22.07
CA ILE A 70 13.73 2.39 -21.82
C ILE A 70 14.10 2.05 -20.36
N GLY A 71 15.33 1.59 -20.16
CA GLY A 71 15.90 1.29 -18.86
C GLY A 71 17.41 1.11 -18.92
N VAL A 72 18.00 0.94 -17.75
CA VAL A 72 19.43 0.63 -17.62
C VAL A 72 19.71 -0.77 -18.19
N VAL A 73 20.78 -0.91 -18.98
CA VAL A 73 21.29 -2.21 -19.46
C VAL A 73 21.59 -3.09 -18.24
N ASP A 74 21.05 -4.31 -18.23
CA ASP A 74 20.90 -5.09 -16.99
C ASP A 74 20.17 -4.23 -15.95
N SER A 75 18.84 -4.31 -15.96
CA SER A 75 17.98 -3.38 -15.22
C SER A 75 18.13 -3.46 -13.69
N SER A 76 18.98 -4.35 -13.17
CA SER A 76 19.43 -4.36 -11.77
C SER A 76 20.66 -3.49 -11.50
N SER A 77 21.39 -3.08 -12.53
CA SER A 77 22.69 -2.42 -12.44
C SER A 77 22.61 -1.03 -11.82
N THR A 78 23.47 -0.80 -10.83
CA THR A 78 23.64 0.50 -10.17
C THR A 78 24.99 1.13 -10.51
N VAL A 79 25.70 0.62 -11.52
CA VAL A 79 27.06 1.07 -11.89
C VAL A 79 27.03 2.42 -12.61
N ASN A 80 28.00 3.29 -12.32
CA ASN A 80 28.20 4.57 -13.00
C ASN A 80 28.56 4.34 -14.48
N GLY A 81 28.00 5.15 -15.38
CA GLY A 81 28.22 5.03 -16.82
C GLY A 81 27.56 3.82 -17.47
N LYS A 82 26.69 3.09 -16.76
CA LYS A 82 25.93 1.99 -17.38
C LYS A 82 24.97 2.57 -18.42
N LEU A 83 25.05 2.02 -19.63
CA LEU A 83 24.29 2.47 -20.79
C LEU A 83 22.77 2.24 -20.62
N ILE A 84 21.98 2.99 -21.39
CA ILE A 84 20.52 2.88 -21.46
C ILE A 84 20.10 2.17 -22.76
N GLU A 85 19.12 1.27 -22.65
CA GLU A 85 18.56 0.50 -23.76
C GLU A 85 17.02 0.44 -23.69
N SER A 86 16.40 0.10 -24.81
CA SER A 86 15.00 -0.33 -24.88
C SER A 86 14.93 -1.85 -24.90
N ARG A 87 14.06 -2.41 -24.07
CA ARG A 87 13.77 -3.85 -24.03
C ARG A 87 12.41 -4.11 -23.42
N ASP A 88 11.99 -5.36 -23.49
CA ASP A 88 10.79 -5.86 -22.83
C ASP A 88 10.77 -5.52 -21.33
N PHE A 89 9.56 -5.40 -20.77
CA PHE A 89 9.35 -5.04 -19.37
C PHE A 89 10.02 -6.04 -18.43
N ALA A 90 10.97 -5.52 -17.66
CA ALA A 90 11.63 -6.24 -16.59
C ALA A 90 10.74 -6.28 -15.34
N HIS A 91 11.03 -7.26 -14.47
CA HIS A 91 10.37 -7.40 -13.16
C HIS A 91 11.03 -6.56 -12.05
N ASN A 92 12.13 -5.86 -12.37
CA ASN A 92 12.80 -4.93 -11.45
C ASN A 92 12.53 -3.48 -11.85
N ARG A 93 13.05 -2.54 -11.04
CA ARG A 93 12.74 -1.11 -11.17
C ARG A 93 13.71 -0.33 -12.06
N GLY A 94 14.57 -1.01 -12.82
CA GLY A 94 15.55 -0.36 -13.71
C GLY A 94 14.99 0.30 -14.95
N GLN A 95 13.69 0.13 -15.22
CA GLN A 95 12.95 0.80 -16.29
C GLN A 95 11.99 1.88 -15.77
N GLU A 96 11.97 2.12 -14.46
CA GLU A 96 11.15 3.14 -13.82
C GLU A 96 11.99 4.37 -13.51
N TRP A 97 11.44 5.54 -13.79
CA TRP A 97 12.15 6.80 -13.72
C TRP A 97 11.36 7.82 -12.92
N GLN A 98 11.95 8.32 -11.83
CA GLN A 98 11.48 9.52 -11.15
C GLN A 98 11.72 10.72 -12.06
N VAL A 99 10.64 11.37 -12.48
CA VAL A 99 10.67 12.65 -13.18
C VAL A 99 10.36 13.73 -12.14
N THR A 100 11.24 14.73 -12.05
CA THR A 100 11.09 15.86 -11.12
C THR A 100 11.17 17.16 -11.90
N SER A 101 10.13 17.99 -11.83
CA SER A 101 10.14 19.32 -12.43
C SER A 101 11.19 20.20 -11.76
N LEU A 102 11.97 20.92 -12.57
CA LEU A 102 12.96 21.91 -12.16
C LEU A 102 12.45 23.36 -12.37
N GLY A 103 11.20 23.52 -12.83
CA GLY A 103 10.67 24.79 -13.32
C GLY A 103 10.99 25.03 -14.80
N SER A 104 10.33 26.02 -15.40
CA SER A 104 10.55 26.45 -16.80
C SER A 104 10.53 25.32 -17.84
N GLY A 105 9.71 24.28 -17.62
CA GLY A 105 9.58 23.12 -18.52
C GLY A 105 10.76 22.14 -18.49
N GLN A 106 11.72 22.32 -17.58
CA GLN A 106 12.86 21.43 -17.42
C GLN A 106 12.61 20.36 -16.35
N TYR A 107 13.24 19.20 -16.53
CA TYR A 107 13.07 18.03 -15.71
C TYR A 107 14.41 17.38 -15.39
N ARG A 108 14.49 16.78 -14.21
CA ARG A 108 15.48 15.75 -13.89
C ARG A 108 14.80 14.39 -13.98
N ILE A 109 15.49 13.42 -14.59
CA ILE A 109 15.01 12.05 -14.77
C ILE A 109 15.99 11.12 -14.05
N VAL A 110 15.55 10.44 -12.99
CA VAL A 110 16.38 9.58 -12.12
C VAL A 110 15.84 8.17 -12.11
N ASN A 111 16.70 7.19 -12.36
CA ASN A 111 16.33 5.78 -12.32
C ASN A 111 15.97 5.37 -10.88
N ILE A 112 14.85 4.67 -10.71
CA ILE A 112 14.35 4.29 -9.38
C ILE A 112 15.23 3.22 -8.73
N ASN A 113 15.74 2.26 -9.50
CA ASN A 113 16.59 1.19 -8.97
C ASN A 113 17.95 1.73 -8.51
N SER A 114 18.61 2.56 -9.32
CA SER A 114 20.00 2.97 -9.05
C SER A 114 20.15 4.31 -8.32
N GLY A 115 19.10 5.14 -8.28
CA GLY A 115 19.15 6.52 -7.79
C GLY A 115 19.99 7.47 -8.66
N LYS A 116 20.40 7.04 -9.86
CA LYS A 116 21.26 7.81 -10.79
C LYS A 116 20.44 8.51 -11.87
N ALA A 117 20.91 9.65 -12.33
CA ALA A 117 20.26 10.44 -13.37
C ALA A 117 20.49 9.85 -14.76
N LEU A 118 19.49 9.97 -15.63
CA LEU A 118 19.66 9.86 -17.07
C LEU A 118 20.55 11.00 -17.56
N ASP A 119 21.66 10.65 -18.21
CA ASP A 119 22.77 11.54 -18.48
C ASP A 119 23.22 11.41 -19.94
N VAL A 120 23.53 12.55 -20.56
CA VAL A 120 24.24 12.62 -21.83
C VAL A 120 25.75 12.54 -21.54
N PRO A 121 26.46 11.48 -21.98
CA PRO A 121 27.89 11.34 -21.75
C PRO A 121 28.68 12.60 -22.07
N GLY A 122 29.51 13.05 -21.11
CA GLY A 122 30.31 14.27 -21.24
C GLY A 122 29.52 15.58 -21.34
N GLY A 123 28.19 15.53 -21.30
CA GLY A 123 27.32 16.68 -21.56
C GLY A 123 27.48 17.24 -22.98
N THR A 124 27.92 16.42 -23.95
CA THR A 124 28.22 16.89 -25.30
C THR A 124 26.96 17.09 -26.14
N ALA A 125 27.08 17.93 -27.16
CA ALA A 125 26.09 18.06 -28.21
C ALA A 125 26.50 17.16 -29.40
N ASP A 126 26.90 15.92 -29.17
CA ASP A 126 27.22 14.98 -30.24
C ASP A 126 26.01 14.10 -30.58
N GLU A 127 25.93 13.65 -31.83
CA GLU A 127 24.92 12.69 -32.28
C GLU A 127 25.41 11.27 -32.10
N ASN A 128 24.47 10.33 -32.01
CA ASN A 128 24.67 8.90 -31.86
C ASN A 128 25.32 8.46 -30.55
N GLU A 129 25.57 9.39 -29.64
CA GLU A 129 26.04 9.10 -28.30
C GLU A 129 24.97 8.31 -27.54
N GLN A 130 25.33 7.14 -27.01
CA GLN A 130 24.40 6.32 -26.23
C GLN A 130 24.27 6.91 -24.83
N LEU A 131 23.03 7.15 -24.41
CA LEU A 131 22.76 7.67 -23.08
C LEU A 131 23.15 6.64 -22.02
N TRP A 132 23.52 7.14 -20.83
CA TRP A 132 23.90 6.32 -19.70
C TRP A 132 23.33 6.88 -18.40
N GLN A 133 23.59 6.18 -17.29
CA GLN A 133 23.29 6.69 -15.95
C GLN A 133 24.54 7.20 -15.23
N GLN A 134 24.41 8.32 -14.50
CA GLN A 134 25.48 8.86 -13.65
C GLN A 134 24.91 9.36 -12.31
N PRO A 135 25.73 9.48 -11.23
CA PRO A 135 25.31 10.14 -10.00
C PRO A 135 24.66 11.50 -10.30
N VAL A 136 23.62 11.82 -9.55
CA VAL A 136 22.89 13.07 -9.72
C VAL A 136 23.84 14.25 -9.50
N ASN A 137 23.99 15.08 -10.54
CA ASN A 137 24.69 16.34 -10.51
C ASN A 137 23.72 17.46 -10.88
N THR A 138 23.45 18.36 -9.94
CA THR A 138 22.43 19.39 -10.09
C THR A 138 22.87 20.60 -10.90
N THR A 139 24.17 20.74 -11.19
CA THR A 139 24.74 21.94 -11.83
C THR A 139 24.92 21.78 -13.35
N ILE A 140 24.99 20.56 -13.86
CA ILE A 140 25.26 20.28 -15.29
C ILE A 140 23.99 20.21 -16.14
N ASN A 141 24.09 20.62 -17.40
CA ASN A 141 22.98 20.55 -18.36
C ASN A 141 22.77 19.15 -18.95
N GLY A 142 23.79 18.28 -18.92
CA GLY A 142 23.72 16.90 -19.41
C GLY A 142 22.72 15.99 -18.67
N GLN A 143 22.20 16.43 -17.52
CA GLN A 143 21.17 15.74 -16.72
C GLN A 143 19.84 16.50 -16.64
N LYS A 144 19.66 17.53 -17.48
CA LYS A 144 18.43 18.32 -17.57
C LYS A 144 17.75 18.02 -18.90
N TRP A 145 16.45 17.77 -18.84
CA TRP A 145 15.64 17.32 -19.95
C TRP A 145 14.42 18.22 -20.14
N VAL A 146 13.94 18.39 -21.36
CA VAL A 146 12.64 18.97 -21.67
C VAL A 146 11.73 17.87 -22.17
N ILE A 147 10.56 17.70 -21.56
CA ILE A 147 9.57 16.71 -22.00
C ILE A 147 8.46 17.47 -22.72
N GLU A 148 8.44 17.37 -24.05
CA GLU A 148 7.56 18.17 -24.91
C GLU A 148 6.53 17.28 -25.61
N GLN A 149 5.24 17.54 -25.37
CA GLN A 149 4.15 16.90 -26.09
C GLN A 149 4.17 17.30 -27.56
N GLN A 150 3.91 16.33 -28.44
CA GLN A 150 3.92 16.50 -29.89
C GLN A 150 2.49 16.48 -30.44
N GLY A 151 1.99 17.67 -30.82
CA GLY A 151 0.62 17.84 -31.31
C GLY A 151 -0.44 17.51 -30.24
N SER A 152 -1.64 17.13 -30.69
CA SER A 152 -2.75 16.74 -29.81
C SER A 152 -2.68 15.30 -29.31
N ASN A 153 -1.70 14.51 -29.76
CA ASN A 153 -1.56 13.10 -29.43
C ASN A 153 -0.77 12.93 -28.12
N ALA A 154 -0.86 11.76 -27.49
CA ALA A 154 -0.14 11.42 -26.24
C ALA A 154 1.37 11.12 -26.45
N TYR A 155 1.97 11.66 -27.51
CA TYR A 155 3.37 11.47 -27.83
C TYR A 155 4.24 12.59 -27.28
N TYR A 156 5.43 12.20 -26.82
CA TYR A 156 6.41 13.12 -26.26
C TYR A 156 7.77 12.97 -26.93
N ARG A 157 8.49 14.09 -27.03
CA ARG A 157 9.94 14.11 -27.22
C ARG A 157 10.60 14.46 -25.89
N ILE A 158 11.64 13.71 -25.52
CA ILE A 158 12.45 13.97 -24.32
C ILE A 158 13.79 14.55 -24.79
N LYS A 159 13.84 15.88 -24.84
CA LYS A 159 14.93 16.67 -25.41
C LYS A 159 16.02 16.94 -24.38
N THR A 160 17.28 16.93 -24.78
CA THR A 160 18.37 17.38 -23.91
C THR A 160 18.40 18.91 -23.83
N VAL A 161 18.68 19.46 -22.65
CA VAL A 161 18.90 20.92 -22.49
C VAL A 161 20.24 21.36 -23.10
N VAL A 162 21.18 20.43 -23.35
CA VAL A 162 22.44 20.72 -24.04
C VAL A 162 22.18 21.21 -25.48
N ASN A 163 21.23 20.58 -26.17
CA ASN A 163 20.75 20.98 -27.50
C ASN A 163 19.31 20.47 -27.71
N THR A 164 18.33 21.37 -27.67
CA THR A 164 16.91 21.01 -27.73
C THR A 164 16.42 20.53 -29.11
N ALA A 165 17.26 20.59 -30.15
CA ALA A 165 16.99 19.91 -31.42
C ALA A 165 17.19 18.39 -31.34
N ARG A 166 17.70 17.88 -30.20
CA ARG A 166 18.08 16.48 -29.97
C ARG A 166 17.51 15.93 -28.67
N GLY A 167 17.54 14.60 -28.54
CA GLY A 167 17.17 13.91 -27.32
C GLY A 167 17.06 12.41 -27.50
N LEU A 168 16.25 11.78 -26.65
CA LEU A 168 16.09 10.32 -26.64
C LEU A 168 15.59 9.82 -27.99
N HIS A 169 16.25 8.79 -28.48
CA HIS A 169 15.94 8.12 -29.74
C HIS A 169 16.20 6.62 -29.65
N VAL A 170 15.25 5.82 -30.12
CA VAL A 170 15.30 4.35 -30.19
C VAL A 170 15.12 3.93 -31.64
N ALA A 171 16.16 3.36 -32.24
CA ALA A 171 16.22 3.17 -33.69
C ALA A 171 15.52 1.89 -34.20
N ALA A 172 15.28 0.91 -33.32
CA ALA A 172 14.75 -0.41 -33.63
C ALA A 172 13.86 -0.94 -32.50
N THR A 173 13.10 -1.99 -32.77
CA THR A 173 12.19 -2.64 -31.82
C THR A 173 12.81 -3.84 -31.11
N THR A 174 14.04 -4.22 -31.47
CA THR A 174 14.73 -5.37 -30.88
C THR A 174 15.15 -5.08 -29.43
N ASN A 175 15.09 -6.10 -28.58
CA ASN A 175 15.58 -5.96 -27.21
C ASN A 175 17.05 -5.61 -27.19
N GLY A 176 17.42 -4.69 -26.30
CA GLY A 176 18.78 -4.18 -26.20
C GLY A 176 19.11 -3.07 -27.19
N THR A 177 18.10 -2.52 -27.89
CA THR A 177 18.32 -1.35 -28.74
C THR A 177 18.77 -0.18 -27.88
N ALA A 178 19.97 0.33 -28.15
CA ALA A 178 20.53 1.50 -27.48
C ALA A 178 19.64 2.74 -27.60
N VAL A 179 19.48 3.46 -26.49
CA VAL A 179 18.83 4.78 -26.45
C VAL A 179 19.89 5.85 -26.65
N ARG A 180 19.79 6.62 -27.73
CA ARG A 180 20.83 7.58 -28.15
C ARG A 180 20.33 9.02 -28.09
N ASN A 181 21.28 9.95 -27.95
CA ASN A 181 21.07 11.37 -28.19
C ASN A 181 21.15 11.66 -29.70
N ASN A 182 20.02 11.88 -30.36
CA ASN A 182 19.98 12.14 -31.80
C ASN A 182 19.10 13.33 -32.15
N ALA A 183 19.37 13.94 -33.31
CA ALA A 183 18.51 14.95 -33.91
C ALA A 183 17.12 14.39 -34.20
N TYR A 184 16.09 15.20 -33.95
CA TYR A 184 14.71 14.86 -34.31
C TYR A 184 14.37 15.19 -35.77
N ALA A 185 15.07 16.15 -36.37
CA ALA A 185 14.90 16.51 -37.77
C ALA A 185 15.48 15.42 -38.70
N GLY A 186 14.79 15.12 -39.81
CA GLY A 186 15.26 14.14 -40.81
C GLY A 186 15.14 12.66 -40.39
N GLN A 187 14.69 12.36 -39.17
CA GLN A 187 14.42 10.99 -38.74
C GLN A 187 13.01 10.54 -39.17
N THR A 188 12.86 9.24 -39.48
CA THR A 188 11.54 8.65 -39.76
C THR A 188 10.57 8.91 -38.60
N ALA A 189 9.29 9.11 -38.92
CA ALA A 189 8.23 9.16 -37.91
C ALA A 189 8.40 7.95 -36.96
N ASN A 190 8.33 8.19 -35.64
CA ASN A 190 8.29 7.21 -34.54
C ASN A 190 9.59 6.96 -33.74
N LYS A 191 10.80 7.13 -34.28
CA LYS A 191 12.04 6.74 -33.54
C LYS A 191 12.44 7.66 -32.36
N GLY A 192 11.84 8.85 -32.27
CA GLY A 192 12.05 9.82 -31.18
C GLY A 192 10.79 10.16 -30.39
N TYR A 193 9.71 9.41 -30.59
CA TYR A 193 8.44 9.62 -29.91
C TYR A 193 8.26 8.59 -28.80
N PHE A 194 7.75 9.06 -27.66
CA PHE A 194 7.50 8.22 -26.50
C PHE A 194 6.09 8.44 -25.98
N ARG A 195 5.45 7.35 -25.59
CA ARG A 195 4.34 7.40 -24.63
C ARG A 195 4.92 7.34 -23.22
N ILE A 196 4.33 8.12 -22.33
CA ILE A 196 4.75 8.21 -20.93
C ILE A 196 3.64 7.63 -20.09
N TYR A 197 3.97 6.60 -19.33
CA TYR A 197 3.03 5.91 -18.47
C TYR A 197 3.44 6.07 -17.02
N ARG A 198 2.50 6.44 -16.16
CA ARG A 198 2.76 6.58 -14.72
C ARG A 198 2.76 5.21 -14.05
N VAL A 199 3.58 5.04 -13.03
CA VAL A 199 3.68 3.78 -12.27
C VAL A 199 3.60 4.02 -10.77
N ALA A 200 3.26 3.00 -10.00
CA ALA A 200 3.26 3.08 -8.55
C ALA A 200 4.68 3.23 -7.98
N TYR A 201 4.83 3.99 -6.89
CA TYR A 201 6.13 4.30 -6.30
C TYR A 201 6.10 4.57 -4.80
N LYS A 202 7.24 4.44 -4.11
CA LYS A 202 7.33 4.79 -2.68
C LYS A 202 7.10 6.27 -2.44
N ASP A 203 6.11 6.61 -1.63
CA ASP A 203 5.88 7.96 -1.19
C ASP A 203 6.88 8.31 -0.08
N LYS A 204 7.89 9.13 -0.41
CA LYS A 204 8.91 9.54 0.56
C LYS A 204 8.34 10.41 1.67
N ALA A 205 7.38 11.28 1.39
CA ALA A 205 6.82 12.19 2.39
C ALA A 205 6.02 11.39 3.42
N ALA A 206 5.08 10.55 2.97
CA ALA A 206 4.29 9.69 3.84
C ALA A 206 5.15 8.61 4.53
N THR A 207 6.14 8.02 3.85
CA THR A 207 7.06 7.08 4.52
C THR A 207 7.89 7.78 5.61
N ASN A 208 8.31 9.03 5.40
CA ASN A 208 9.07 9.78 6.40
C ASN A 208 8.19 10.33 7.54
N PHE A 209 6.88 10.51 7.32
CA PHE A 209 5.93 10.82 8.38
C PHE A 209 5.97 9.78 9.52
N PHE A 210 6.17 8.49 9.18
CA PHE A 210 6.35 7.40 10.14
C PHE A 210 7.81 7.23 10.63
N LYS A 211 8.79 8.00 10.13
CA LYS A 211 10.18 7.96 10.63
C LYS A 211 10.36 8.93 11.80
N ARG A 212 9.95 8.47 12.98
CA ARG A 212 9.82 9.28 14.19
C ARG A 212 10.74 8.79 15.30
N THR A 213 11.28 9.73 16.10
CA THR A 213 12.16 9.41 17.24
C THR A 213 11.52 9.72 18.60
N THR A 214 10.37 10.41 18.62
CA THR A 214 9.60 10.74 19.83
C THR A 214 8.09 10.57 19.59
N GLY A 215 7.34 10.40 20.68
CA GLY A 215 5.94 9.97 20.65
C GLY A 215 5.86 8.53 20.18
N TRP A 216 5.03 8.26 19.18
CA TRP A 216 5.05 7.00 18.44
C TRP A 216 6.36 6.89 17.65
N THR A 217 7.06 5.77 17.79
CA THR A 217 8.36 5.55 17.16
C THR A 217 8.39 4.39 16.18
N ASN A 218 7.56 3.37 16.37
CA ASN A 218 7.51 2.14 15.58
C ASN A 218 6.21 1.39 15.92
N GLY A 219 5.75 0.52 15.04
CA GLY A 219 4.53 -0.24 15.19
C GLY A 219 3.88 -0.57 13.86
N ASP A 220 2.70 -1.18 13.94
CA ASP A 220 1.87 -1.57 12.81
C ASP A 220 0.47 -0.92 12.86
N GLY A 221 -0.45 -1.43 12.05
CA GLY A 221 -1.72 -0.77 11.74
C GLY A 221 -1.50 0.23 10.61
N ALA A 222 -1.44 1.52 10.97
CA ALA A 222 -1.31 2.64 10.04
C ALA A 222 -2.51 2.86 9.12
N THR A 223 -3.69 2.57 9.66
CA THR A 223 -4.94 2.85 8.98
C THR A 223 -5.31 4.32 9.24
N SER A 224 -6.10 4.94 8.37
CA SER A 224 -6.43 6.36 8.50
C SER A 224 -7.92 6.60 8.51
N VAL A 225 -8.33 7.60 9.30
CA VAL A 225 -9.71 8.08 9.38
C VAL A 225 -9.70 9.59 9.19
N LYS A 226 -10.28 10.04 8.08
CA LYS A 226 -10.50 11.47 7.84
C LYS A 226 -11.54 12.03 8.81
N LEU A 227 -11.20 13.13 9.45
CA LEU A 227 -12.08 13.85 10.35
C LEU A 227 -12.65 15.10 9.66
N SER A 228 -13.90 15.45 9.98
CA SER A 228 -14.62 16.60 9.42
C SER A 228 -13.96 17.94 9.76
N ASN A 229 -13.16 17.99 10.83
CA ASN A 229 -12.33 19.15 11.18
C ASN A 229 -11.06 19.32 10.33
N GLY A 230 -10.87 18.50 9.29
CA GLY A 230 -9.76 18.58 8.33
C GLY A 230 -8.51 17.77 8.73
N LYS A 231 -8.46 17.23 9.94
CA LYS A 231 -7.37 16.38 10.42
C LYS A 231 -7.54 14.93 9.91
N VAL A 232 -6.48 14.14 10.04
CA VAL A 232 -6.51 12.70 9.80
C VAL A 232 -6.01 11.99 11.05
N LEU A 233 -6.80 11.05 11.55
CA LEU A 233 -6.42 10.17 12.65
C LEU A 233 -5.78 8.91 12.07
N TRP A 234 -4.49 8.72 12.29
CA TRP A 234 -3.79 7.49 11.94
C TRP A 234 -3.85 6.54 13.12
N LEU A 235 -4.53 5.42 12.95
CA LEU A 235 -4.67 4.38 13.95
C LEU A 235 -3.46 3.46 13.87
N MET A 236 -2.81 3.26 15.00
CA MET A 236 -1.64 2.41 15.13
C MET A 236 -1.98 1.31 16.13
N ASP A 237 -1.52 0.10 15.86
CA ASP A 237 -1.74 -1.04 16.74
C ASP A 237 -0.53 -1.26 17.65
N ASP A 238 0.10 -2.43 17.62
CA ASP A 238 1.21 -2.78 18.48
C ASP A 238 2.37 -1.81 18.27
N SER A 239 2.57 -0.90 19.23
CA SER A 239 3.35 0.33 19.04
C SER A 239 4.37 0.59 20.14
N GLY A 240 5.56 1.04 19.72
CA GLY A 240 6.58 1.62 20.56
C GLY A 240 6.34 3.12 20.78
N LEU A 241 6.39 3.53 22.06
CA LEU A 241 6.31 4.92 22.49
C LEU A 241 7.66 5.36 23.06
N ASN A 242 8.33 6.31 22.40
CA ASN A 242 9.65 6.82 22.77
C ASN A 242 10.71 5.72 22.96
N LEU A 243 10.66 4.64 22.16
CA LEU A 243 11.53 3.48 22.34
C LEU A 243 12.86 3.54 21.58
N VAL A 244 13.10 4.59 20.79
CA VAL A 244 14.36 4.73 20.05
C VAL A 244 15.48 5.07 21.03
N HIS A 245 16.43 4.15 21.19
CA HIS A 245 17.61 4.35 22.01
C HIS A 245 18.47 5.48 21.44
N SER A 246 18.74 6.51 22.25
CA SER A 246 19.52 7.68 21.83
C SER A 246 20.97 7.37 21.46
N THR A 247 21.53 6.28 21.99
CA THR A 247 22.94 5.91 21.82
C THR A 247 23.23 5.24 20.48
N ASN A 248 22.28 4.48 19.92
CA ASN A 248 22.51 3.67 18.72
C ASN A 248 21.33 3.66 17.72
N GLY A 249 20.24 4.38 18.00
CA GLY A 249 19.07 4.50 17.13
C GLY A 249 18.21 3.24 17.01
N THR A 250 18.49 2.20 17.80
CA THR A 250 17.73 0.94 17.79
C THR A 250 16.46 1.03 18.64
N ILE A 251 15.56 0.07 18.46
CA ILE A 251 14.38 -0.15 19.32
C ILE A 251 14.45 -1.55 19.95
N PRO A 252 13.78 -1.79 21.10
CA PRO A 252 13.52 -3.13 21.59
C PRO A 252 12.73 -3.97 20.57
N CYS A 253 12.84 -5.30 20.68
CA CYS A 253 12.04 -6.23 19.88
C CYS A 253 10.54 -6.27 20.23
N ILE A 254 10.14 -5.54 21.26
CA ILE A 254 8.80 -5.55 21.83
C ILE A 254 8.23 -4.13 21.82
N PHE A 255 6.93 -4.02 21.54
CA PHE A 255 6.16 -2.78 21.63
C PHE A 255 5.76 -2.46 23.08
N SER A 256 5.30 -1.23 23.30
CA SER A 256 4.90 -0.73 24.63
C SER A 256 3.38 -0.66 24.85
N VAL A 257 2.60 -0.57 23.78
CA VAL A 257 1.12 -0.51 23.82
C VAL A 257 0.53 -1.28 22.65
N ASN A 258 -0.69 -1.78 22.78
CA ASN A 258 -1.39 -2.50 21.69
C ASN A 258 -2.15 -1.60 20.72
N ASN A 259 -2.31 -0.32 21.05
CA ASN A 259 -2.79 0.66 20.10
C ASN A 259 -2.43 2.08 20.55
N CYS A 260 -2.36 2.99 19.60
CA CYS A 260 -2.35 4.43 19.82
C CYS A 260 -2.81 5.14 18.54
N ALA A 261 -2.68 6.46 18.48
CA ALA A 261 -2.90 7.16 17.22
C ALA A 261 -1.89 8.27 16.97
N ILE A 262 -1.71 8.64 15.71
CA ILE A 262 -1.00 9.85 15.30
C ILE A 262 -2.02 10.80 14.69
N LEU A 263 -2.08 12.04 15.21
CA LEU A 263 -2.99 13.06 14.73
C LEU A 263 -2.28 13.95 13.70
N GLN A 264 -2.56 13.70 12.43
CA GLN A 264 -2.07 14.52 11.34
C GLN A 264 -2.95 15.77 11.20
N SER A 265 -2.33 16.95 11.11
CA SER A 265 -3.06 18.22 11.15
C SER A 265 -3.83 18.54 9.87
N SER A 266 -3.45 17.96 8.72
CA SER A 266 -4.19 18.02 7.46
C SER A 266 -3.78 16.86 6.54
N THR A 267 -4.55 16.57 5.49
CA THR A 267 -4.26 15.51 4.51
C THR A 267 -2.96 15.71 3.72
N THR A 268 -2.35 16.90 3.80
CA THR A 268 -1.12 17.28 3.09
C THR A 268 0.07 17.53 4.03
N ASN A 269 -0.15 17.58 5.35
CA ASN A 269 0.91 17.82 6.32
C ASN A 269 1.59 16.51 6.72
N TRP A 270 2.70 16.18 6.07
CA TRP A 270 3.51 14.98 6.34
C TRP A 270 4.60 15.19 7.39
N SER A 271 4.38 16.07 8.38
CA SER A 271 5.37 16.31 9.44
C SER A 271 5.51 15.12 10.38
N ASN A 272 6.74 14.66 10.58
CA ASN A 272 7.08 13.61 11.56
C ASN A 272 7.03 14.10 13.02
N THR A 273 6.60 15.35 13.27
CA THR A 273 6.33 15.90 14.61
C THR A 273 4.84 15.94 14.96
N ALA A 274 3.97 15.34 14.13
CA ALA A 274 2.54 15.21 14.42
C ALA A 274 2.28 14.60 15.82
N THR A 275 1.19 15.00 16.47
CA THR A 275 0.91 14.61 17.85
C THR A 275 0.63 13.12 17.96
N THR A 276 1.26 12.43 18.93
CA THR A 276 0.88 11.07 19.31
C THR A 276 -0.18 11.11 20.40
N LEU A 277 -1.26 10.37 20.22
CA LEU A 277 -2.37 10.23 21.15
C LEU A 277 -2.31 8.87 21.83
N THR A 278 -2.35 8.85 23.16
CA THR A 278 -2.27 7.65 24.00
C THR A 278 -3.30 7.71 25.12
N GLY A 279 -3.53 6.60 25.81
CA GLY A 279 -4.38 6.58 27.02
C GLY A 279 -3.69 7.24 28.22
N THR A 280 -4.47 7.59 29.24
CA THR A 280 -3.99 8.22 30.49
C THR A 280 -3.46 7.21 31.53
N GLY A 281 -2.15 7.10 31.72
CA GLY A 281 -1.54 6.16 32.67
C GLY A 281 -0.31 5.47 32.07
N ASN A 282 0.23 4.43 32.71
CA ASN A 282 1.58 3.94 32.41
C ASN A 282 1.65 2.52 31.80
N PRO A 283 2.11 2.41 30.55
CA PRO A 283 1.49 3.00 29.36
C PRO A 283 0.23 2.22 28.97
N TYR A 284 -0.87 2.91 28.72
CA TYR A 284 -2.08 2.29 28.20
C TYR A 284 -2.35 2.77 26.77
N GLY A 285 -2.83 1.85 25.94
CA GLY A 285 -3.32 2.20 24.60
C GLY A 285 -4.42 3.25 24.64
N LEU A 286 -4.60 3.96 23.52
CA LEU A 286 -5.60 5.01 23.39
C LEU A 286 -7.03 4.45 23.50
N PHE A 287 -7.30 3.39 22.77
CA PHE A 287 -8.53 2.60 22.79
C PHE A 287 -8.33 1.39 23.69
N ARG A 288 -8.66 1.54 24.97
CA ARG A 288 -8.57 0.47 25.97
C ARG A 288 -9.62 -0.60 25.75
N SER A 289 -9.34 -1.81 26.23
CA SER A 289 -10.38 -2.82 26.42
C SER A 289 -11.56 -2.21 27.18
N ASN A 290 -12.77 -2.48 26.69
CA ASN A 290 -14.02 -2.13 27.36
C ASN A 290 -14.37 -3.15 28.47
N THR A 291 -13.56 -4.19 28.67
CA THR A 291 -13.71 -5.18 29.74
C THR A 291 -12.78 -4.88 30.92
N THR A 292 -13.15 -5.35 32.11
CA THR A 292 -12.41 -5.11 33.37
C THR A 292 -11.17 -6.00 33.56
N SER A 293 -10.85 -6.88 32.61
CA SER A 293 -9.74 -7.82 32.69
C SER A 293 -8.43 -7.20 32.19
N SER A 294 -7.34 -7.37 32.95
CA SER A 294 -6.01 -6.84 32.62
C SER A 294 -5.29 -7.57 31.47
N VAL A 295 -5.82 -8.70 30.99
CA VAL A 295 -5.28 -9.45 29.84
C VAL A 295 -5.95 -9.09 28.51
N ASN A 296 -6.97 -8.22 28.54
CA ASN A 296 -7.70 -7.82 27.35
C ASN A 296 -7.12 -6.53 26.78
N TYR A 297 -6.97 -6.49 25.47
CA TYR A 297 -6.56 -5.31 24.72
C TYR A 297 -7.42 -5.16 23.47
N ASN A 298 -7.32 -4.01 22.82
CA ASN A 298 -7.96 -3.79 21.53
C ASN A 298 -6.89 -3.54 20.48
N TRP A 299 -6.99 -4.24 19.36
CA TRP A 299 -6.42 -3.76 18.11
C TRP A 299 -7.45 -2.90 17.40
N THR A 300 -7.00 -1.78 16.89
CA THR A 300 -7.80 -0.93 16.04
C THR A 300 -7.72 -1.41 14.60
N SER A 301 -8.68 -1.01 13.77
CA SER A 301 -8.66 -1.39 12.36
C SER A 301 -9.05 -0.23 11.48
N SER A 302 -10.30 0.18 11.43
CA SER A 302 -10.71 1.37 10.69
C SER A 302 -11.80 2.12 11.44
N GLY A 303 -12.30 3.20 10.86
CA GLY A 303 -13.37 3.97 11.48
C GLY A 303 -14.08 4.90 10.52
N PHE A 304 -15.12 5.53 11.04
CA PHE A 304 -15.95 6.48 10.32
C PHE A 304 -16.41 7.57 11.28
N GLU A 305 -16.86 8.70 10.75
CA GLU A 305 -17.38 9.80 11.57
C GLU A 305 -18.89 9.96 11.41
N ILE A 306 -19.59 10.22 12.51
CA ILE A 306 -20.97 10.71 12.54
C ILE A 306 -21.04 11.87 13.55
N SER A 307 -21.51 13.03 13.09
CA SER A 307 -21.82 14.19 13.95
C SER A 307 -20.70 14.59 14.92
N GLY A 308 -19.45 14.70 14.44
CA GLY A 308 -18.31 15.11 15.27
C GLY A 308 -17.75 14.02 16.20
N THR A 309 -18.26 12.79 16.11
CA THR A 309 -17.71 11.62 16.80
C THR A 309 -17.17 10.64 15.77
N ALA A 310 -15.87 10.35 15.85
CA ALA A 310 -15.28 9.25 15.10
C ALA A 310 -15.49 7.93 15.87
N TYR A 311 -15.97 6.91 15.18
CA TYR A 311 -16.20 5.57 15.69
C TYR A 311 -15.10 4.66 15.14
N ILE A 312 -14.25 4.16 16.03
CA ILE A 312 -13.09 3.35 15.68
C ILE A 312 -13.36 1.90 16.02
N PHE A 313 -13.33 1.02 15.02
CA PHE A 313 -13.50 -0.41 15.23
C PHE A 313 -12.32 -0.97 16.01
N CYS A 314 -12.65 -1.56 17.15
CA CYS A 314 -11.76 -2.18 18.11
C CYS A 314 -12.04 -3.68 18.12
N SER A 315 -11.14 -4.45 17.52
CA SER A 315 -11.09 -5.90 17.67
C SER A 315 -10.65 -6.23 19.09
N SER A 316 -11.52 -6.86 19.86
CA SER A 316 -11.24 -7.18 21.26
C SER A 316 -10.45 -8.48 21.36
N MET A 317 -9.27 -8.41 21.97
CA MET A 317 -8.28 -9.49 21.97
C MET A 317 -7.90 -9.89 23.40
N THR A 318 -7.40 -11.12 23.53
CA THR A 318 -6.66 -11.62 24.68
C THR A 318 -5.31 -12.18 24.22
N ASP A 319 -4.46 -12.60 25.16
CA ASP A 319 -3.22 -13.32 24.83
C ASP A 319 -3.48 -14.66 24.12
N THR A 320 -4.71 -15.20 24.21
CA THR A 320 -5.09 -16.51 23.67
C THR A 320 -5.93 -16.44 22.39
N GLY A 321 -6.27 -15.24 21.89
CA GLY A 321 -7.02 -15.09 20.65
C GLY A 321 -8.07 -13.98 20.69
N HIS A 322 -8.81 -13.86 19.60
CA HIS A 322 -9.93 -12.92 19.44
C HIS A 322 -11.08 -13.30 20.38
N ILE A 323 -11.69 -12.30 21.01
CA ILE A 323 -12.85 -12.53 21.89
C ILE A 323 -14.13 -11.98 21.25
N GLN A 324 -15.24 -12.65 21.53
CA GLN A 324 -16.56 -12.16 21.17
C GLN A 324 -16.81 -10.79 21.85
N ASN A 325 -17.57 -9.92 21.16
CA ASN A 325 -17.97 -8.57 21.58
C ASN A 325 -16.99 -7.43 21.22
N ASP A 326 -16.62 -7.34 19.95
CA ASP A 326 -15.97 -6.14 19.39
C ASP A 326 -16.73 -4.85 19.73
N ALA A 327 -16.01 -3.74 19.70
CA ALA A 327 -16.57 -2.43 20.05
C ALA A 327 -16.19 -1.35 19.05
N LEU A 328 -16.96 -0.27 19.05
CA LEU A 328 -16.57 0.99 18.44
C LEU A 328 -16.12 1.96 19.54
N GLY A 329 -14.83 2.30 19.57
CA GLY A 329 -14.31 3.39 20.38
C GLY A 329 -14.84 4.73 19.87
N LYS A 330 -15.47 5.50 20.76
CA LYS A 330 -16.02 6.84 20.45
C LYS A 330 -14.93 7.88 20.70
N PHE A 331 -14.45 8.51 19.65
CA PHE A 331 -13.42 9.54 19.68
C PHE A 331 -14.04 10.91 19.36
N ASN A 332 -13.94 11.85 20.30
CA ASN A 332 -14.40 13.22 20.11
C ASN A 332 -13.34 14.00 19.32
N ILE A 333 -13.71 14.46 18.12
CA ILE A 333 -12.75 15.11 17.21
C ILE A 333 -12.37 16.53 17.65
N SER A 334 -13.18 17.17 18.50
CA SER A 334 -12.94 18.53 19.00
C SER A 334 -11.90 18.50 20.12
N THR A 335 -12.02 17.54 21.03
CA THR A 335 -11.10 17.38 22.18
C THR A 335 -9.92 16.46 21.89
N ASN A 336 -9.99 15.66 20.81
CA ASN A 336 -9.04 14.60 20.47
C ASN A 336 -8.92 13.53 21.57
N THR A 337 -10.04 13.16 22.19
CA THR A 337 -10.09 12.19 23.29
C THR A 337 -11.08 11.06 23.03
N VAL A 338 -10.79 9.88 23.57
CA VAL A 338 -11.78 8.79 23.64
C VAL A 338 -12.78 9.10 24.74
N ILE A 339 -14.06 9.12 24.40
CA ILE A 339 -15.18 9.52 25.28
C ILE A 339 -16.09 8.35 25.66
N GLY A 340 -15.82 7.15 25.16
CA GLY A 340 -16.56 5.95 25.51
C GLY A 340 -16.46 4.87 24.45
N TYR A 341 -17.27 3.83 24.59
CA TYR A 341 -17.35 2.71 23.66
C TYR A 341 -18.81 2.41 23.32
N GLN A 342 -19.03 1.84 22.14
CA GLN A 342 -20.27 1.16 21.78
C GLN A 342 -19.95 -0.32 21.60
N THR A 343 -20.44 -1.17 22.49
CA THR A 343 -20.38 -2.62 22.27
C THR A 343 -21.25 -2.97 21.08
N LEU A 344 -20.73 -3.83 20.20
CA LEU A 344 -21.43 -4.32 19.01
C LEU A 344 -22.16 -5.63 19.31
N GLN A 345 -23.12 -5.97 18.44
CA GLN A 345 -23.71 -7.29 18.42
C GLN A 345 -22.65 -8.36 18.08
N SER A 346 -22.86 -9.61 18.52
CA SER A 346 -21.96 -10.70 18.16
C SER A 346 -21.98 -10.96 16.65
N PHE A 347 -20.80 -11.13 16.07
CA PHE A 347 -20.59 -11.52 14.68
C PHE A 347 -20.08 -12.96 14.56
N TYR A 348 -20.29 -13.77 15.59
CA TYR A 348 -19.91 -15.18 15.62
C TYR A 348 -20.81 -16.05 14.73
N ARG A 349 -20.19 -17.04 14.10
CA ARG A 349 -20.77 -18.05 13.24
C ARG A 349 -20.15 -19.42 13.55
N ALA A 350 -20.98 -20.30 14.11
CA ALA A 350 -20.57 -21.63 14.52
C ALA A 350 -20.09 -22.52 13.35
N ASP A 351 -20.62 -22.28 12.15
CA ASP A 351 -20.25 -23.08 10.97
C ASP A 351 -18.88 -22.69 10.40
N LEU A 352 -18.44 -21.44 10.61
CA LEU A 352 -17.08 -21.01 10.29
C LEU A 352 -16.06 -21.57 11.30
N ASP A 353 -16.41 -21.53 12.58
CA ASP A 353 -15.59 -22.07 13.67
C ASP A 353 -15.28 -23.57 13.48
N ALA A 354 -16.29 -24.34 13.08
CA ALA A 354 -16.15 -25.77 12.81
C ALA A 354 -15.25 -26.06 11.60
N ALA A 355 -15.23 -25.19 10.60
CA ALA A 355 -14.49 -25.39 9.35
C ALA A 355 -12.98 -25.12 9.49
N ASP A 356 -12.62 -24.10 10.28
CA ASP A 356 -11.22 -23.70 10.44
C ASP A 356 -10.50 -24.43 11.59
N GLY A 357 -11.26 -24.89 12.60
CA GLY A 357 -10.72 -25.63 13.74
C GLY A 357 -9.82 -24.80 14.66
N ASP A 358 -9.84 -23.47 14.53
CA ASP A 358 -9.02 -22.51 15.27
C ASP A 358 -9.74 -21.88 16.48
N GLY A 359 -11.07 -22.05 16.59
CA GLY A 359 -11.86 -21.50 17.69
C GLY A 359 -12.34 -20.07 17.46
N GLU A 360 -12.09 -19.47 16.28
CA GLU A 360 -12.21 -18.02 16.05
C GLU A 360 -13.36 -17.63 15.12
N GLY A 361 -14.36 -18.48 14.84
CA GLY A 361 -15.44 -18.30 13.83
C GLY A 361 -16.26 -16.99 13.88
N ILE A 362 -15.61 -15.85 13.72
CA ILE A 362 -16.07 -14.49 13.93
C ILE A 362 -15.75 -13.73 12.65
N ILE A 363 -16.69 -12.89 12.23
CA ILE A 363 -16.48 -11.95 11.14
C ILE A 363 -16.11 -10.58 11.73
N GLU A 364 -14.87 -10.14 11.51
CA GLU A 364 -14.35 -8.86 12.00
C GLU A 364 -14.68 -7.72 11.01
N PHE A 365 -15.75 -6.95 11.25
CA PHE A 365 -16.22 -5.86 10.37
C PHE A 365 -15.40 -4.55 10.38
N GLY A 366 -14.11 -4.64 10.69
CA GLY A 366 -13.18 -3.53 10.78
C GLY A 366 -12.39 -3.21 9.50
N ARG A 367 -12.67 -3.91 8.39
CA ARG A 367 -11.83 -3.92 7.16
C ARG A 367 -12.07 -2.75 6.21
N GLY A 368 -12.56 -1.65 6.77
CA GLY A 368 -12.88 -0.42 6.06
C GLY A 368 -14.35 -0.04 6.25
N PHE A 369 -14.62 1.26 6.16
CA PHE A 369 -15.96 1.81 6.27
C PHE A 369 -16.23 2.81 5.15
N HIS A 370 -17.49 2.92 4.76
CA HIS A 370 -17.95 3.99 3.88
C HIS A 370 -19.32 4.49 4.32
N ASN A 371 -19.41 5.76 4.68
CA ASN A 371 -20.66 6.46 4.96
C ASN A 371 -21.15 7.14 3.67
N ASP A 372 -22.31 6.72 3.14
CA ASP A 372 -22.95 7.31 1.95
C ASP A 372 -24.02 8.37 2.29
N GLY A 373 -24.20 8.68 3.58
CA GLY A 373 -25.22 9.58 4.11
C GLY A 373 -26.52 8.90 4.52
N THR A 374 -26.82 7.71 3.98
CA THR A 374 -27.97 6.90 4.38
C THR A 374 -27.54 5.72 5.25
N TYR A 375 -26.50 5.03 4.81
CA TYR A 375 -25.90 3.88 5.48
C TYR A 375 -24.40 4.07 5.66
N VAL A 376 -23.88 3.47 6.71
CA VAL A 376 -22.48 3.12 6.81
C VAL A 376 -22.34 1.66 6.38
N TYR A 377 -21.54 1.42 5.35
CA TYR A 377 -21.09 0.08 4.98
C TYR A 377 -19.84 -0.26 5.79
N ALA A 378 -19.81 -1.47 6.33
CA ALA A 378 -18.69 -2.02 7.09
C ALA A 378 -18.26 -3.32 6.41
N TRP A 379 -17.00 -3.37 5.98
CA TRP A 379 -16.45 -4.59 5.41
C TRP A 379 -15.82 -5.45 6.48
N GLY A 380 -16.10 -6.74 6.41
CA GLY A 380 -15.59 -7.71 7.36
C GLY A 380 -14.75 -8.77 6.70
N GLN A 381 -13.93 -9.41 7.52
CA GLN A 381 -13.26 -10.62 7.14
C GLN A 381 -13.58 -11.75 8.11
N HIS A 382 -13.61 -12.95 7.58
CA HIS A 382 -13.27 -14.16 8.32
C HIS A 382 -11.91 -14.65 7.78
N LYS A 383 -11.07 -15.17 8.67
CA LYS A 383 -9.68 -15.54 8.34
C LYS A 383 -9.56 -17.07 8.30
N PRO A 384 -9.95 -17.73 7.21
CA PRO A 384 -9.56 -19.12 7.05
C PRO A 384 -8.03 -19.20 7.03
N TRP A 385 -7.47 -20.29 7.56
CA TRP A 385 -6.03 -20.53 7.80
C TRP A 385 -5.06 -19.84 6.81
N ILE A 386 -5.40 -19.80 5.51
CA ILE A 386 -4.77 -18.92 4.52
C ILE A 386 -5.84 -18.11 3.76
N GLY A 387 -5.70 -16.78 3.76
CA GLY A 387 -6.53 -15.85 2.98
C GLY A 387 -7.43 -14.96 3.84
N GLY A 388 -8.47 -14.40 3.23
CA GLY A 388 -9.48 -13.63 3.96
C GLY A 388 -10.80 -13.63 3.21
N ASP A 389 -11.79 -14.34 3.74
CA ASP A 389 -13.16 -14.34 3.21
C ASP A 389 -13.81 -13.02 3.54
N VAL A 390 -14.27 -12.30 2.51
CA VAL A 390 -14.76 -10.93 2.67
C VAL A 390 -16.27 -10.91 2.75
N TYR A 391 -16.80 -10.17 3.72
CA TYR A 391 -18.22 -9.95 3.93
C TYR A 391 -18.52 -8.45 3.97
N VAL A 392 -19.80 -8.08 3.87
CA VAL A 392 -20.23 -6.71 4.09
C VAL A 392 -21.51 -6.65 4.93
N ALA A 393 -21.51 -5.70 5.86
CA ALA A 393 -22.67 -5.29 6.62
C ALA A 393 -22.97 -3.82 6.37
N ARG A 394 -24.17 -3.38 6.76
CA ARG A 394 -24.53 -1.97 6.82
C ARG A 394 -25.45 -1.66 7.98
N PHE A 395 -25.46 -0.40 8.39
CA PHE A 395 -26.38 0.15 9.39
C PHE A 395 -26.70 1.61 9.06
N PRO A 396 -27.83 2.18 9.54
CA PRO A 396 -28.17 3.56 9.26
C PRO A 396 -27.06 4.52 9.71
N ALA A 397 -26.78 5.55 8.91
CA ALA A 397 -25.71 6.53 9.16
C ALA A 397 -26.09 7.56 10.24
N THR A 398 -26.53 7.07 11.41
CA THR A 398 -26.92 7.88 12.57
C THR A 398 -26.34 7.27 13.84
N THR A 399 -26.23 8.07 14.92
CA THR A 399 -25.78 7.58 16.23
C THR A 399 -26.64 6.41 16.74
N ALA A 400 -27.95 6.44 16.47
CA ALA A 400 -28.85 5.33 16.81
C ALA A 400 -28.58 4.09 15.94
N GLY A 401 -28.28 4.27 14.65
CA GLY A 401 -27.92 3.20 13.74
C GLY A 401 -26.64 2.47 14.15
N VAL A 402 -25.64 3.20 14.67
CA VAL A 402 -24.39 2.62 15.19
C VAL A 402 -24.64 1.61 16.33
N ALA A 403 -25.58 1.93 17.22
CA ALA A 403 -25.95 1.07 18.34
C ALA A 403 -27.04 0.03 17.99
N GLY A 404 -27.63 0.13 16.79
CA GLY A 404 -28.75 -0.68 16.35
C GLY A 404 -28.32 -2.01 15.72
N ALA A 405 -29.32 -2.76 15.25
CA ALA A 405 -29.08 -4.01 14.53
C ALA A 405 -28.50 -3.74 13.14
N TRP A 406 -27.40 -4.40 12.80
CA TRP A 406 -26.81 -4.32 11.46
C TRP A 406 -27.51 -5.29 10.51
N SER A 407 -27.55 -4.93 9.23
CA SER A 407 -27.98 -5.79 8.14
C SER A 407 -26.79 -6.32 7.37
N PHE A 408 -26.87 -7.55 6.87
CA PHE A 408 -25.80 -8.27 6.19
C PHE A 408 -26.21 -8.60 4.76
N TRP A 409 -25.26 -8.56 3.83
CA TRP A 409 -25.54 -8.98 2.46
C TRP A 409 -25.53 -10.50 2.35
N ASN A 410 -26.62 -11.10 1.88
CA ASN A 410 -26.75 -12.56 1.71
C ASN A 410 -26.45 -13.05 0.29
N GLY A 411 -25.91 -12.19 -0.59
CA GLY A 411 -25.72 -12.49 -2.01
C GLY A 411 -26.80 -11.93 -2.93
N SER A 412 -27.98 -11.59 -2.39
CA SER A 412 -29.11 -11.07 -3.18
C SER A 412 -29.83 -9.87 -2.54
N SER A 413 -29.82 -9.77 -1.21
CA SER A 413 -30.54 -8.76 -0.44
C SER A 413 -29.87 -8.51 0.90
N TRP A 414 -30.28 -7.41 1.56
CA TRP A 414 -29.85 -7.07 2.91
C TRP A 414 -30.80 -7.72 3.92
N VAL A 415 -30.24 -8.55 4.81
CA VAL A 415 -31.00 -9.34 5.79
C VAL A 415 -30.48 -9.14 7.20
N ALA A 416 -31.28 -9.50 8.20
CA ALA A 416 -30.84 -9.55 9.59
C ALA A 416 -30.01 -10.82 9.88
N GLY A 417 -29.14 -10.74 10.88
CA GLY A 417 -28.37 -11.87 11.40
C GLY A 417 -27.12 -12.22 10.57
N VAL A 418 -25.97 -12.29 11.24
CA VAL A 418 -24.66 -12.54 10.63
C VAL A 418 -24.56 -13.93 9.96
N ASN A 419 -25.31 -14.92 10.47
CA ASN A 419 -25.36 -16.28 9.91
C ASN A 419 -25.84 -16.33 8.45
N ASN A 420 -26.55 -15.28 7.98
CA ASN A 420 -27.04 -15.19 6.62
C ASN A 420 -26.07 -14.44 5.69
N ALA A 421 -24.93 -13.97 6.18
CA ALA A 421 -23.96 -13.22 5.39
C ALA A 421 -23.29 -14.13 4.36
N ALA A 422 -23.18 -13.64 3.13
CA ALA A 422 -22.49 -14.33 2.04
C ALA A 422 -21.13 -13.68 1.77
N ILE A 423 -20.18 -14.51 1.31
CA ILE A 423 -18.87 -14.05 0.86
C ILE A 423 -19.06 -13.19 -0.40
N ILE A 424 -18.42 -12.02 -0.41
CA ILE A 424 -18.41 -11.07 -1.53
C ILE A 424 -17.05 -11.00 -2.24
N GLY A 425 -16.05 -11.73 -1.75
CA GLY A 425 -14.73 -11.83 -2.35
C GLY A 425 -13.68 -12.44 -1.43
N TYR A 426 -12.44 -12.46 -1.90
CA TYR A 426 -11.33 -13.13 -1.23
C TYR A 426 -10.06 -12.27 -1.25
N GLY A 427 -9.44 -12.09 -0.09
CA GLY A 427 -8.10 -11.52 0.05
C GLY A 427 -6.99 -12.55 -0.16
N ASP A 428 -5.87 -12.15 -0.76
CA ASP A 428 -4.65 -12.98 -0.90
C ASP A 428 -3.96 -13.29 0.45
N ALA A 429 -4.27 -12.50 1.47
CA ALA A 429 -3.80 -12.62 2.84
C ALA A 429 -4.92 -12.16 3.79
N PRO A 430 -4.83 -12.49 5.08
CA PRO A 430 -5.63 -11.83 6.10
C PRO A 430 -5.48 -10.31 6.04
N ASN A 431 -6.52 -9.62 6.52
CA ASN A 431 -6.68 -8.17 6.55
C ASN A 431 -6.77 -7.50 5.16
N PRO A 432 -7.61 -7.97 4.21
CA PRO A 432 -7.93 -7.16 3.06
C PRO A 432 -8.56 -5.84 3.54
N PHE A 433 -8.30 -4.74 2.83
CA PHE A 433 -8.81 -3.42 3.21
C PHE A 433 -9.63 -2.82 2.07
N ILE A 434 -10.85 -2.38 2.37
CA ILE A 434 -11.80 -1.89 1.39
C ILE A 434 -12.10 -0.41 1.61
N CYS A 435 -12.01 0.38 0.54
CA CYS A 435 -12.40 1.78 0.57
C CYS A 435 -13.13 2.23 -0.68
N LYS A 436 -13.93 3.28 -0.54
CA LYS A 436 -14.60 3.96 -1.65
C LYS A 436 -13.64 4.94 -2.32
N VAL A 437 -13.52 4.87 -3.65
CA VAL A 437 -12.81 5.88 -4.46
C VAL A 437 -13.65 6.23 -5.67
N GLY A 438 -13.98 7.51 -5.86
CA GLY A 438 -14.79 7.96 -6.98
C GLY A 438 -16.11 7.18 -7.06
N THR A 439 -16.37 6.51 -8.18
CA THR A 439 -17.54 5.63 -8.39
C THR A 439 -17.28 4.16 -8.04
N LYS A 440 -16.06 3.79 -7.66
CA LYS A 440 -15.65 2.40 -7.38
C LYS A 440 -15.47 2.09 -5.90
N TYR A 441 -15.37 0.80 -5.60
CA TYR A 441 -14.91 0.25 -4.34
C TYR A 441 -13.64 -0.55 -4.62
N LEU A 442 -12.58 -0.29 -3.86
CA LEU A 442 -11.27 -0.88 -4.05
C LEU A 442 -10.94 -1.77 -2.86
N MET A 443 -10.59 -3.02 -3.11
CA MET A 443 -10.11 -3.96 -2.09
C MET A 443 -8.63 -4.20 -2.27
N PHE A 444 -7.83 -3.74 -1.32
CA PHE A 444 -6.39 -3.95 -1.27
C PHE A 444 -6.06 -5.22 -0.49
N SER A 445 -5.10 -5.99 -0.98
CA SER A 445 -4.53 -7.18 -0.33
C SER A 445 -3.04 -7.26 -0.65
N ASN A 446 -2.32 -8.17 0.00
CA ASN A 446 -0.94 -8.49 -0.34
C ASN A 446 -0.73 -10.00 -0.47
N GLU A 447 0.31 -10.39 -1.19
CA GLU A 447 0.76 -11.77 -1.26
C GLU A 447 1.21 -12.23 0.13
N LEU A 448 0.69 -13.36 0.61
CA LEU A 448 1.13 -13.99 1.84
C LEU A 448 2.28 -14.96 1.57
N SER A 449 3.38 -14.80 2.31
CA SER A 449 4.44 -15.79 2.38
C SER A 449 5.27 -15.59 3.65
N THR A 450 5.63 -16.69 4.30
CA THR A 450 6.60 -16.74 5.40
C THR A 450 8.01 -17.09 4.93
N ALA A 451 8.17 -17.51 3.67
CA ALA A 451 9.46 -17.81 3.06
C ALA A 451 10.27 -16.54 2.77
N CYS A 452 11.59 -16.64 2.89
CA CYS A 452 12.49 -15.51 2.64
C CYS A 452 12.37 -15.00 1.21
N ASN A 453 12.35 -13.67 1.06
CA ASN A 453 12.32 -13.00 -0.25
C ASN A 453 11.07 -13.27 -1.09
N GLN A 454 9.94 -13.62 -0.46
CA GLN A 454 8.63 -13.83 -1.07
C GLN A 454 7.56 -12.95 -0.38
N GLY A 455 6.30 -12.99 -0.82
CA GLY A 455 5.22 -12.21 -0.21
C GLY A 455 5.33 -10.71 -0.49
N THR A 456 5.84 -10.35 -1.67
CA THR A 456 6.27 -8.98 -1.96
C THR A 456 5.26 -8.18 -2.78
N LYS A 457 4.15 -8.80 -3.20
CA LYS A 457 3.20 -8.15 -4.11
C LYS A 457 2.04 -7.53 -3.36
N VAL A 458 1.62 -6.35 -3.79
CA VAL A 458 0.36 -5.71 -3.39
C VAL A 458 -0.62 -5.84 -4.55
N TYR A 459 -1.85 -6.24 -4.22
CA TYR A 459 -2.94 -6.41 -5.18
C TYR A 459 -4.10 -5.45 -4.89
N VAL A 460 -4.89 -5.19 -5.93
CA VAL A 460 -6.18 -4.50 -5.81
C VAL A 460 -7.26 -5.21 -6.61
N ASN A 461 -8.45 -5.34 -6.04
CA ASN A 461 -9.69 -5.70 -6.75
C ASN A 461 -10.60 -4.48 -6.82
N VAL A 462 -11.46 -4.44 -7.85
CA VAL A 462 -12.35 -3.32 -8.10
C VAL A 462 -13.78 -3.83 -8.21
N ALA A 463 -14.70 -3.19 -7.48
CA ALA A 463 -16.13 -3.42 -7.58
C ALA A 463 -16.88 -2.11 -7.87
N ASN A 464 -18.07 -2.23 -8.46
CA ASN A 464 -18.96 -1.10 -8.72
C ASN A 464 -19.94 -0.83 -7.56
N ASN A 465 -20.07 -1.78 -6.63
CA ASN A 465 -21.01 -1.73 -5.51
C ASN A 465 -20.31 -2.11 -4.19
N PRO A 466 -20.85 -1.69 -3.03
CA PRO A 466 -20.23 -2.00 -1.74
C PRO A 466 -20.25 -3.50 -1.41
N TYR A 467 -21.16 -4.26 -2.01
CA TYR A 467 -21.29 -5.72 -1.85
C TYR A 467 -20.58 -6.51 -2.96
N GLY A 468 -19.60 -5.90 -3.63
CA GLY A 468 -18.79 -6.58 -4.63
C GLY A 468 -19.51 -6.79 -5.97
N PRO A 469 -19.19 -7.89 -6.70
CA PRO A 469 -18.24 -8.93 -6.30
C PRO A 469 -16.78 -8.45 -6.39
N PHE A 470 -15.93 -8.91 -5.46
CA PHE A 470 -14.47 -8.79 -5.54
C PHE A 470 -13.88 -10.15 -5.97
N ASN A 471 -14.02 -10.45 -7.26
CA ASN A 471 -13.59 -11.72 -7.83
C ASN A 471 -12.07 -11.89 -7.75
N TYR A 472 -11.60 -12.93 -7.08
CA TYR A 472 -10.17 -13.19 -6.90
C TYR A 472 -9.35 -13.21 -8.21
N ALA A 473 -9.94 -13.71 -9.29
CA ALA A 473 -9.31 -13.77 -10.62
C ALA A 473 -9.12 -12.40 -11.30
N ASP A 474 -9.90 -11.38 -10.91
CA ASP A 474 -9.89 -10.05 -11.52
C ASP A 474 -8.88 -9.09 -10.86
N ARG A 475 -8.21 -9.55 -9.80
CA ARG A 475 -7.26 -8.74 -9.06
C ARG A 475 -6.04 -8.36 -9.90
N LYS A 476 -5.53 -7.16 -9.62
CA LYS A 476 -4.41 -6.55 -10.34
C LYS A 476 -3.23 -6.43 -9.41
N HIS A 477 -2.06 -6.89 -9.85
CA HIS A 477 -0.79 -6.57 -9.19
C HIS A 477 -0.46 -5.11 -9.44
N ILE A 478 -0.34 -4.33 -8.37
CA ILE A 478 -0.13 -2.87 -8.44
C ILE A 478 1.24 -2.41 -7.95
N TYR A 479 1.91 -3.21 -7.12
CA TYR A 479 3.23 -2.84 -6.61
C TYR A 479 4.02 -4.05 -6.12
N THR A 480 5.34 -4.02 -6.28
CA THR A 480 6.27 -4.98 -5.66
C THR A 480 7.07 -4.28 -4.59
N MET A 481 6.87 -4.69 -3.34
CA MET A 481 7.61 -4.24 -2.17
C MET A 481 9.07 -4.70 -2.28
N ASP A 482 9.97 -3.73 -2.26
CA ASP A 482 11.41 -3.89 -2.52
C ASP A 482 12.26 -3.56 -1.28
N ASP A 483 11.64 -3.40 -0.10
CA ASP A 483 12.39 -3.22 1.15
C ASP A 483 13.22 -4.46 1.48
N LYS A 484 14.49 -4.23 1.82
CA LYS A 484 15.46 -5.25 2.19
C LYS A 484 16.21 -4.85 3.44
N PHE A 485 16.44 -5.82 4.33
CA PHE A 485 17.29 -5.68 5.49
C PHE A 485 18.25 -6.86 5.53
N SER A 486 19.54 -6.57 5.62
CA SER A 486 20.61 -7.58 5.52
C SER A 486 20.46 -8.49 4.28
N GLY A 487 20.01 -7.92 3.15
CA GLY A 487 19.80 -8.63 1.89
C GLY A 487 18.47 -9.37 1.75
N ASN A 488 17.69 -9.53 2.82
CA ASN A 488 16.42 -10.26 2.82
C ASN A 488 15.21 -9.33 2.85
N SER A 489 14.11 -9.73 2.20
CA SER A 489 12.82 -9.07 2.41
C SER A 489 12.29 -9.38 3.82
N PRO A 490 11.73 -8.39 4.52
CA PRO A 490 10.93 -8.63 5.72
C PRO A 490 9.60 -9.29 5.37
N TRP A 491 8.88 -9.72 6.39
CA TRP A 491 7.49 -10.13 6.21
C TRP A 491 6.65 -8.88 6.02
N PHE A 492 5.98 -8.78 4.87
CA PHE A 492 5.06 -7.71 4.55
C PHE A 492 3.62 -8.13 4.81
N TYR A 493 2.79 -7.21 5.28
CA TYR A 493 1.39 -7.47 5.54
C TYR A 493 0.54 -6.19 5.50
N TRP A 494 -0.76 -6.42 5.38
CA TRP A 494 -1.83 -5.43 5.56
C TRP A 494 -1.67 -4.18 4.71
N ALA A 495 -1.69 -4.38 3.39
CA ALA A 495 -1.75 -3.27 2.44
C ALA A 495 -3.12 -2.56 2.48
N GLN A 496 -3.13 -1.23 2.62
CA GLN A 496 -4.35 -0.45 2.88
C GLN A 496 -4.38 0.82 2.04
N GLY A 497 -5.52 1.12 1.42
CA GLY A 497 -5.71 2.35 0.64
C GLY A 497 -6.31 3.49 1.46
N HIS A 498 -5.77 4.70 1.31
CA HIS A 498 -6.18 5.89 2.07
C HIS A 498 -6.85 6.92 1.13
N PRO A 499 -8.19 6.85 0.93
CA PRO A 499 -8.90 7.71 -0.01
C PRO A 499 -8.84 9.21 0.35
N GLU A 500 -8.63 9.55 1.61
CA GLU A 500 -8.44 10.93 2.08
C GLU A 500 -7.13 11.56 1.62
N HIS A 501 -6.17 10.73 1.21
CA HIS A 501 -4.88 11.16 0.70
C HIS A 501 -4.80 11.11 -0.81
N ILE A 502 -5.92 11.07 -1.56
CA ILE A 502 -5.85 11.16 -3.02
C ILE A 502 -5.33 12.53 -3.46
N ALA A 503 -4.24 12.54 -4.23
CA ALA A 503 -3.65 13.73 -4.80
C ALA A 503 -3.04 13.42 -6.17
N ASN A 504 -3.10 14.36 -7.12
CA ASN A 504 -2.52 14.22 -8.46
C ASN A 504 -2.99 12.96 -9.22
N GLY A 505 -4.23 12.50 -8.98
CA GLY A 505 -4.77 11.27 -9.58
C GLY A 505 -4.18 9.98 -9.01
N GLU A 506 -3.65 10.01 -7.79
CA GLU A 506 -3.03 8.86 -7.13
C GLU A 506 -3.57 8.67 -5.73
N ILE A 507 -3.86 7.42 -5.38
CA ILE A 507 -4.17 7.04 -4.00
C ILE A 507 -2.89 6.71 -3.24
N LEU A 508 -2.86 7.03 -1.95
CA LEU A 508 -1.83 6.55 -1.04
C LEU A 508 -2.21 5.15 -0.56
N VAL A 509 -1.26 4.22 -0.57
CA VAL A 509 -1.40 2.89 0.02
C VAL A 509 -0.30 2.70 1.04
N THR A 510 -0.61 2.31 2.28
CA THR A 510 0.40 1.87 3.24
C THR A 510 0.50 0.35 3.28
N TYR A 511 1.62 -0.17 3.77
CA TYR A 511 1.79 -1.55 4.16
C TYR A 511 2.67 -1.61 5.41
N ASN A 512 2.50 -2.66 6.21
CA ASN A 512 3.34 -2.92 7.37
C ASN A 512 4.44 -3.92 7.01
N LEU A 513 5.46 -3.95 7.87
CA LEU A 513 6.52 -4.94 7.78
C LEU A 513 6.99 -5.32 9.19
N ASN A 514 7.49 -6.55 9.31
CA ASN A 514 8.13 -7.03 10.52
C ASN A 514 9.26 -8.02 10.18
N GLY A 515 10.19 -8.23 11.11
CA GLY A 515 11.15 -9.31 11.02
C GLY A 515 10.45 -10.65 11.25
N ALA A 516 10.68 -11.63 10.37
CA ALA A 516 10.21 -12.99 10.56
C ALA A 516 11.39 -13.96 10.42
N GLN A 517 11.50 -14.88 11.38
CA GLN A 517 12.42 -16.02 11.28
C GLN A 517 11.98 -16.94 10.14
N PRO A 518 12.93 -17.58 9.42
CA PRO A 518 14.38 -17.58 9.65
C PRO A 518 15.12 -16.40 8.99
N CYS A 519 14.41 -15.50 8.30
CA CYS A 519 15.03 -14.57 7.35
C CYS A 519 15.59 -13.32 8.02
N ILE A 520 14.86 -12.80 9.01
CA ILE A 520 15.20 -11.59 9.76
C ILE A 520 14.81 -11.80 11.22
N ALA A 521 15.84 -11.99 12.04
CA ALA A 521 15.73 -12.16 13.48
C ALA A 521 15.67 -10.80 14.20
N CYS A 522 14.86 -10.70 15.25
CA CYS A 522 15.06 -9.66 16.27
C CYS A 522 15.80 -10.27 17.47
N SER A 523 17.01 -9.80 17.76
CA SER A 523 17.83 -10.28 18.89
C SER A 523 18.16 -9.11 19.83
N GLY A 524 17.28 -8.88 20.80
CA GLY A 524 17.40 -7.81 21.80
C GLY A 524 17.04 -6.41 21.30
N ALA A 525 17.69 -5.97 20.22
CA ALA A 525 17.49 -4.67 19.59
C ALA A 525 17.30 -4.79 18.08
N ASN A 526 16.52 -3.89 17.49
CA ASN A 526 16.19 -3.89 16.07
C ASN A 526 16.37 -2.53 15.41
N ASN A 527 16.51 -2.55 14.09
CA ASN A 527 16.32 -1.35 13.27
C ASN A 527 14.84 -0.94 13.34
N PRO A 528 14.48 0.28 13.76
CA PRO A 528 13.08 0.67 13.84
C PRO A 528 12.38 0.70 12.49
N ASP A 529 13.12 0.88 11.39
CA ASP A 529 12.55 0.84 10.06
C ASP A 529 12.06 -0.55 9.64
N LEU A 530 12.40 -1.62 10.37
CA LEU A 530 11.84 -2.97 10.22
C LEU A 530 10.43 -3.13 10.79
N TYR A 531 9.98 -2.19 11.61
CA TYR A 531 8.66 -2.21 12.24
C TYR A 531 8.03 -0.81 12.18
N ARG A 532 8.03 -0.22 10.99
CA ARG A 532 7.37 1.05 10.66
C ARG A 532 6.65 0.91 9.34
N PRO A 533 5.42 1.40 9.20
CA PRO A 533 4.71 1.39 7.93
C PRO A 533 5.52 2.09 6.84
N LYS A 534 5.39 1.59 5.62
CA LYS A 534 5.86 2.29 4.41
C LYS A 534 4.65 2.68 3.59
N ALA A 535 4.84 3.67 2.73
CA ALA A 535 3.77 4.18 1.89
C ALA A 535 4.17 4.19 0.42
N ILE A 536 3.21 3.93 -0.45
CA ILE A 536 3.32 4.03 -1.90
C ILE A 536 2.20 4.90 -2.46
N ARG A 537 2.46 5.53 -3.60
CA ARG A 537 1.45 6.16 -4.46
C ARG A 537 1.11 5.21 -5.59
N VAL A 538 -0.19 5.05 -5.84
CA VAL A 538 -0.71 4.22 -6.93
C VAL A 538 -1.61 5.09 -7.80
N PRO A 539 -1.29 5.27 -9.10
CA PRO A 539 -2.17 6.01 -10.00
C PRO A 539 -3.54 5.36 -10.11
N LEU A 540 -4.60 6.15 -9.99
CA LEU A 540 -5.99 5.66 -10.05
C LEU A 540 -6.32 5.00 -11.38
N LYS A 541 -5.85 5.58 -12.49
CA LYS A 541 -5.97 5.02 -13.84
C LYS A 541 -5.23 3.68 -14.04
N MET A 542 -4.28 3.35 -13.17
CA MET A 542 -3.65 2.02 -13.13
C MET A 542 -4.60 0.99 -12.49
N ILE A 543 -5.42 1.43 -11.53
CA ILE A 543 -6.39 0.60 -10.83
C ILE A 543 -7.64 0.39 -11.69
N ASP A 544 -8.24 1.46 -12.20
CA ASP A 544 -9.40 1.42 -13.10
C ASP A 544 -9.38 2.66 -14.00
N PRO A 545 -9.45 2.55 -15.34
CA PRO A 545 -9.42 3.70 -16.25
C PRO A 545 -10.54 4.74 -16.05
N SER A 546 -11.63 4.37 -15.38
CA SER A 546 -12.76 5.27 -15.07
C SER A 546 -12.56 6.11 -13.80
N LEU A 547 -11.49 5.85 -13.03
CA LEU A 547 -11.04 6.66 -11.90
C LEU A 547 -9.98 7.68 -12.36
#